data_AF-A0A3G1KLY6-F1
#
_entry.id   AF-A0A3G1KLY6-F1
#
_cell.length_a   1.000
_cell.length_b   1.000
_cell.length_c   1.000
_cell.angle_alpha   90.00
_cell.angle_beta   90.00
_cell.angle_gamma   90.00
#
_symmetry.space_group_name_H-M   'P 1'
#
loop_
_entity.id
_entity.type
_entity.pdbx_description
1 polymer ?
#
loop_
_entity_poly.entity_id
_entity_poly.type
_entity_poly.pdbx_seq_one_letter_code
_entity_poly.pdbx_strand_id
1 'polypeptide(L)'
;MIRKVYDVKYLKGYIIVVSVFGSAVILVLLLYLIPKINTVTEVKNYESNNLLQRLHRLEPEKPEDIQDRLRSEDHLPSVIEPISEVINNGREIALNFIYHNPDWERLAYKSYWHSTVSGGRWSRVPTRMSYALHRIFTSYCTASVFYDFVHDLGIDEESKSFHIKTDGPFDKIIIVVMQSNVKKILTQKNQVVLITEPKGTGLQVLSIDLADIHPAKPKERIVFQLVTPDRYEIDNSVIEYIGKQDR
;
A
#
# COMPACT_ATOMS: atom_id res chain seq x y z
N MET A 1 -50.99 78.11 -32.00
CA MET A 1 -50.61 77.24 -30.87
C MET A 1 -51.20 75.86 -31.12
N ILE A 2 -50.50 74.96 -31.81
CA ILE A 2 -51.02 73.64 -32.21
C ILE A 2 -50.45 72.59 -31.25
N ARG A 3 -51.30 72.06 -30.36
CA ARG A 3 -50.98 70.93 -29.47
C ARG A 3 -51.09 69.64 -30.31
N LYS A 4 -49.96 69.02 -30.66
CA LYS A 4 -49.93 67.63 -31.16
C LYS A 4 -50.32 66.71 -30.01
N VAL A 5 -51.53 66.17 -30.05
CA VAL A 5 -51.96 65.06 -29.21
C VAL A 5 -51.32 63.81 -29.80
N TYR A 6 -50.22 63.35 -29.19
CA TYR A 6 -49.67 62.04 -29.52
C TYR A 6 -50.63 60.96 -29.01
N ASP A 7 -51.08 60.10 -29.91
CA ASP A 7 -52.05 59.03 -29.65
C ASP A 7 -51.42 57.99 -28.70
N VAL A 8 -51.89 58.02 -27.45
CA VAL A 8 -51.43 57.19 -26.32
C VAL A 8 -51.49 55.69 -26.61
N LYS A 9 -52.31 55.26 -27.60
CA LYS A 9 -52.40 53.86 -28.03
C LYS A 9 -51.12 53.34 -28.70
N TYR A 10 -50.46 54.15 -29.52
CA TYR A 10 -49.23 53.75 -30.20
C TYR A 10 -48.05 53.63 -29.24
N LEU A 11 -47.99 54.49 -28.23
CA LEU A 11 -46.94 54.45 -27.21
C LEU A 11 -47.05 53.19 -26.32
N LYS A 12 -48.28 52.79 -25.95
CA LYS A 12 -48.54 51.54 -25.19
C LYS A 12 -48.16 50.29 -26.01
N GLY A 13 -48.50 50.26 -27.30
CA GLY A 13 -48.13 49.15 -28.19
C GLY A 13 -46.61 48.98 -28.33
N TYR A 14 -45.87 50.09 -28.48
CA TYR A 14 -44.41 50.07 -28.60
C TYR A 14 -43.72 49.60 -27.30
N ILE A 15 -44.21 50.03 -26.13
CA ILE A 15 -43.70 49.57 -24.83
C ILE A 15 -43.94 48.07 -24.63
N ILE A 16 -45.10 47.55 -25.05
CA ILE A 16 -45.40 46.11 -24.97
C ILE A 16 -44.49 45.30 -25.89
N VAL A 17 -44.26 45.75 -27.13
CA VAL A 17 -43.39 45.04 -28.08
C VAL A 17 -41.93 45.03 -27.61
N VAL A 18 -41.39 46.15 -27.14
CA VAL A 18 -40.02 46.22 -26.61
C VAL A 18 -39.86 45.35 -25.35
N SER A 19 -40.89 45.32 -24.48
CA SER A 19 -40.94 44.45 -23.31
C SER A 19 -40.92 42.96 -23.67
N VAL A 20 -41.75 42.55 -24.65
CA VAL A 20 -41.83 41.15 -25.09
C VAL A 20 -40.54 40.71 -25.79
N PHE A 21 -39.98 41.54 -26.67
CA PHE A 21 -38.70 41.24 -27.33
C PHE A 21 -37.53 41.19 -26.35
N GLY A 22 -37.45 42.14 -25.41
CA GLY A 22 -36.43 42.11 -24.35
C GLY A 22 -36.53 40.85 -23.49
N SER A 23 -37.76 40.45 -23.13
CA SER A 23 -38.03 39.23 -22.36
C SER A 23 -37.66 37.96 -23.14
N ALA A 24 -37.94 37.92 -24.45
CA ALA A 24 -37.58 36.79 -25.31
C ALA A 24 -36.05 36.63 -25.47
N VAL A 25 -35.31 37.74 -25.62
CA VAL A 25 -33.84 37.73 -25.69
C VAL A 25 -33.23 37.24 -24.37
N ILE A 26 -33.75 37.69 -23.24
CA ILE A 26 -33.33 37.22 -21.91
C ILE A 26 -33.61 35.72 -21.75
N LEU A 27 -34.79 35.25 -22.18
CA LEU A 27 -35.15 33.83 -22.11
C LEU A 27 -34.20 32.95 -22.94
N VAL A 28 -33.88 33.38 -24.18
CA VAL A 28 -32.93 32.66 -25.05
C VAL A 28 -31.52 32.64 -24.45
N LEU A 29 -31.06 33.75 -23.87
CA LEU A 29 -29.79 33.82 -23.15
C LEU A 29 -29.77 32.89 -21.94
N LEU A 30 -30.85 32.84 -21.14
CA LEU A 30 -30.96 31.93 -20.00
C LEU A 30 -30.97 30.47 -20.44
N LEU A 31 -31.74 30.12 -21.47
CA LEU A 31 -31.78 28.76 -22.03
C LEU A 31 -30.41 28.32 -22.58
N TYR A 32 -29.58 29.26 -23.03
CA TYR A 32 -28.22 28.97 -23.49
C TYR A 32 -27.19 28.90 -22.34
N LEU A 33 -27.31 29.78 -21.33
CA LEU A 33 -26.35 29.89 -20.23
C LEU A 33 -26.56 28.85 -19.13
N ILE A 34 -27.81 28.50 -18.80
CA ILE A 34 -28.13 27.55 -17.72
C ILE A 34 -27.49 26.16 -17.97
N PRO A 35 -27.58 25.55 -19.17
CA PRO A 35 -26.91 24.27 -19.43
C PRO A 35 -25.39 24.37 -19.28
N LYS A 36 -24.78 25.46 -19.76
CA LYS A 36 -23.33 25.69 -19.61
C LYS A 36 -22.92 25.84 -18.15
N ILE A 37 -23.67 26.60 -17.35
CA ILE A 37 -23.39 26.76 -15.91
C ILE A 37 -23.54 25.42 -15.17
N ASN A 38 -24.58 24.63 -15.48
CA ASN A 38 -24.79 23.32 -14.89
C ASN A 38 -23.63 22.37 -15.22
N THR A 39 -23.21 22.28 -16.49
CA THR A 39 -22.07 21.43 -16.89
C THR A 39 -20.76 21.84 -16.20
N VAL A 40 -20.45 23.14 -16.09
CA VAL A 40 -19.26 23.62 -15.36
C VAL A 40 -19.33 23.27 -13.88
N THR A 41 -20.51 23.37 -13.27
CA THR A 41 -20.72 23.05 -11.85
C THR A 41 -20.59 21.54 -11.61
N GLU A 42 -21.15 20.71 -12.50
CA GLU A 42 -21.03 19.25 -12.44
C GLU A 42 -19.57 18.79 -12.58
N VAL A 43 -18.81 19.35 -13.53
CA VAL A 43 -17.38 19.04 -13.69
C VAL A 43 -16.59 19.42 -12.43
N LYS A 44 -16.80 20.62 -11.89
CA LYS A 44 -16.15 21.05 -10.64
C LYS A 44 -16.50 20.16 -9.45
N ASN A 45 -17.77 19.77 -9.34
CA ASN A 45 -18.23 18.88 -8.27
C ASN A 45 -17.62 17.48 -8.40
N TYR A 46 -17.53 16.95 -9.63
CA TYR A 46 -16.88 15.67 -9.89
C TYR A 46 -15.39 15.71 -9.54
N GLU A 47 -14.67 16.76 -9.96
CA GLU A 47 -13.25 16.94 -9.62
C GLU A 47 -13.04 17.07 -8.11
N SER A 48 -13.86 17.87 -7.42
CA SER A 48 -13.80 18.03 -5.97
C SER A 48 -14.01 16.69 -5.25
N ASN A 49 -15.04 15.94 -5.64
CA ASN A 49 -15.32 14.62 -5.06
C ASN A 49 -14.18 13.62 -5.33
N ASN A 50 -13.58 13.65 -6.52
CA ASN A 50 -12.44 12.80 -6.86
C ASN A 50 -11.22 13.14 -5.99
N LEU A 51 -10.93 14.43 -5.80
CA LEU A 51 -9.84 14.90 -4.95
C LEU A 51 -10.04 14.51 -3.49
N LEU A 52 -11.26 14.66 -2.96
CA LEU A 52 -11.60 14.20 -1.61
C LEU A 52 -11.35 12.70 -1.48
N GLN A 53 -11.88 11.89 -2.40
CA GLN A 53 -11.65 10.44 -2.39
C GLN A 53 -10.16 10.08 -2.47
N ARG A 54 -9.36 10.83 -3.23
CA ARG A 54 -7.90 10.65 -3.28
C ARG A 54 -7.24 10.97 -1.95
N LEU A 55 -7.64 12.06 -1.31
CA LEU A 55 -7.14 12.46 0.00
C LEU A 55 -7.41 11.37 1.05
N HIS A 56 -8.65 10.86 1.11
CA HIS A 56 -9.05 9.76 2.00
C HIS A 56 -8.23 8.47 1.81
N ARG A 57 -7.62 8.25 0.64
CA ARG A 57 -6.74 7.10 0.39
C ARG A 57 -5.31 7.33 0.87
N LEU A 58 -4.85 8.59 0.87
CA LEU A 58 -3.48 8.94 1.23
C LEU A 58 -3.28 8.92 2.74
N GLU A 59 -4.22 9.49 3.49
CA GLU A 59 -4.10 9.70 4.94
C GLU A 59 -5.45 9.51 5.65
N PRO A 60 -5.47 9.37 6.99
CA PRO A 60 -6.71 9.35 7.76
C PRO A 60 -7.51 10.65 7.62
N GLU A 61 -8.82 10.58 7.85
CA GLU A 61 -9.71 11.75 7.71
C GLU A 61 -9.44 12.85 8.73
N LYS A 62 -8.86 12.49 9.87
CA LYS A 62 -8.51 13.38 10.97
C LYS A 62 -7.12 13.05 11.47
N PRO A 63 -6.36 14.02 12.00
CA PRO A 63 -5.10 13.75 12.66
C PRO A 63 -5.28 12.73 13.79
N GLU A 64 -4.59 11.61 13.68
CA GLU A 64 -4.61 10.52 14.66
C GLU A 64 -3.25 9.85 14.71
N ASP A 65 -2.88 9.34 15.89
CA ASP A 65 -1.70 8.51 16.05
C ASP A 65 -2.02 7.10 15.56
N ILE A 66 -1.21 6.59 14.61
CA ILE A 66 -1.37 5.27 14.03
C ILE A 66 -0.22 4.38 14.51
N GLN A 67 -0.55 3.31 15.23
CA GLN A 67 0.42 2.30 15.60
C GLN A 67 0.86 1.52 14.35
N ASP A 68 2.16 1.21 14.28
CA ASP A 68 2.69 0.37 13.21
C ASP A 68 2.12 -1.06 13.30
N ARG A 69 1.23 -1.38 12.36
CA ARG A 69 0.58 -2.69 12.29
C ARG A 69 1.56 -3.82 12.00
N LEU A 70 2.68 -3.54 11.33
CA LEU A 70 3.71 -4.56 11.06
C LEU A 70 4.42 -4.98 12.36
N ARG A 71 4.45 -4.13 13.40
CA ARG A 71 5.09 -4.39 14.70
C ARG A 71 4.15 -4.74 15.84
N SER A 72 2.86 -4.96 15.61
CA SER A 72 1.93 -5.16 16.73
C SER A 72 2.34 -6.36 17.58
N GLU A 73 2.65 -6.12 18.86
CA GLU A 73 3.07 -7.14 19.84
C GLU A 73 2.00 -8.20 20.05
N ASP A 74 0.73 -7.86 19.79
CA ASP A 74 -0.44 -8.77 19.81
C ASP A 74 -0.31 -9.95 18.83
N HIS A 75 0.73 -9.96 17.98
CA HIS A 75 0.99 -10.98 16.99
C HIS A 75 2.19 -11.87 17.31
N LEU A 76 2.94 -11.57 18.37
CA LEU A 76 4.08 -12.39 18.75
C LEU A 76 3.63 -13.76 19.31
N PRO A 77 4.41 -14.83 19.10
CA PRO A 77 4.18 -16.08 19.80
C PRO A 77 4.30 -15.88 21.31
N SER A 78 3.58 -16.70 22.08
CA SER A 78 3.49 -16.57 23.54
C SER A 78 4.84 -16.76 24.25
N VAL A 79 5.78 -17.43 23.59
CA VAL A 79 7.14 -17.66 24.08
C VAL A 79 8.10 -17.30 22.96
N ILE A 80 8.95 -16.31 23.24
CA ILE A 80 10.12 -15.95 22.43
C ILE A 80 11.35 -16.26 23.25
N GLU A 81 12.22 -17.12 22.72
CA GLU A 81 13.47 -17.45 23.38
C GLU A 81 14.49 -16.32 23.19
N PRO A 82 15.41 -16.12 24.15
CA PRO A 82 16.54 -15.22 23.93
C PRO A 82 17.27 -15.57 22.63
N ILE A 83 17.63 -14.58 21.82
CA ILE A 83 18.33 -14.80 20.53
C ILE A 83 19.58 -15.68 20.72
N SER A 84 20.29 -15.52 21.83
CA SER A 84 21.44 -16.36 22.18
C SER A 84 21.11 -17.85 22.27
N GLU A 85 19.94 -18.20 22.80
CA GLU A 85 19.48 -19.58 22.92
C GLU A 85 19.22 -20.18 21.53
N VAL A 86 18.51 -19.45 20.68
CA VAL A 86 18.25 -19.86 19.29
C VAL A 86 19.53 -20.00 18.48
N ILE A 87 20.51 -19.11 18.71
CA ILE A 87 21.80 -19.19 18.01
C ILE A 87 22.61 -20.42 18.43
N ASN A 88 22.60 -20.76 19.71
CA ASN A 88 23.41 -21.85 20.25
C ASN A 88 22.76 -23.22 20.02
N ASN A 89 21.43 -23.32 20.15
CA ASN A 89 20.69 -24.58 20.21
C ASN A 89 19.71 -24.77 19.05
N GLY A 90 19.49 -23.74 18.25
CA GLY A 90 18.59 -23.79 17.11
C GLY A 90 19.12 -24.66 15.98
N ARG A 91 18.18 -25.20 15.20
CA ARG A 91 18.50 -26.00 14.03
C ARG A 91 18.75 -25.10 12.84
N GLU A 92 19.83 -25.36 12.12
CA GLU A 92 20.14 -24.64 10.90
C GLU A 92 19.20 -25.01 9.74
N ILE A 93 18.70 -23.98 9.06
CA ILE A 93 17.96 -24.10 7.80
C ILE A 93 18.90 -23.66 6.67
N ALA A 94 18.97 -24.45 5.60
CA ALA A 94 19.81 -24.14 4.46
C ALA A 94 19.38 -22.81 3.79
N LEU A 95 20.37 -22.00 3.41
CA LEU A 95 20.12 -20.78 2.64
C LEU A 95 19.69 -21.13 1.22
N ASN A 96 18.49 -20.73 0.85
CA ASN A 96 17.98 -20.86 -0.51
C ASN A 96 17.57 -19.48 -1.04
N PHE A 97 18.49 -18.84 -1.77
CA PHE A 97 18.25 -17.55 -2.41
C PHE A 97 17.49 -17.74 -3.72
N ILE A 98 16.30 -17.15 -3.81
CA ILE A 98 15.52 -17.10 -5.05
C ILE A 98 15.76 -15.80 -5.84
N TYR A 99 16.34 -14.80 -5.18
CA TYR A 99 16.86 -13.57 -5.77
C TYR A 99 17.95 -12.97 -4.90
N HIS A 100 19.00 -12.44 -5.53
CA HIS A 100 20.09 -11.78 -4.85
C HIS A 100 20.65 -10.65 -5.73
N ASN A 101 20.52 -9.42 -5.25
CA ASN A 101 21.14 -8.26 -5.88
C ASN A 101 21.81 -7.40 -4.81
N PRO A 102 23.15 -7.45 -4.65
CA PRO A 102 23.86 -6.70 -3.62
C PRO A 102 23.89 -5.18 -3.88
N ASP A 103 23.70 -4.77 -5.13
CA ASP A 103 23.78 -3.38 -5.57
C ASP A 103 22.39 -2.71 -5.65
N TRP A 104 21.34 -3.43 -5.27
CA TRP A 104 19.99 -2.89 -5.29
C TRP A 104 19.84 -1.73 -4.30
N GLU A 105 19.32 -0.60 -4.79
CA GLU A 105 19.02 0.57 -3.98
C GLU A 105 17.53 0.64 -3.69
N ARG A 106 17.20 0.81 -2.40
CA ARG A 106 15.82 1.01 -1.99
C ARG A 106 15.35 2.38 -2.40
N LEU A 107 14.39 2.42 -3.33
CA LEU A 107 13.74 3.67 -3.71
C LEU A 107 12.80 4.16 -2.60
N ALA A 108 12.85 5.46 -2.32
CA ALA A 108 11.89 6.12 -1.43
C ALA A 108 10.48 6.20 -2.03
N TYR A 109 10.37 6.09 -3.36
CA TYR A 109 9.11 6.18 -4.07
C TYR A 109 9.12 5.35 -5.35
N LYS A 110 8.03 4.61 -5.58
CA LYS A 110 7.72 3.97 -6.87
C LYS A 110 6.51 4.67 -7.51
N SER A 111 6.55 4.85 -8.83
CA SER A 111 5.50 5.57 -9.57
C SER A 111 4.10 4.97 -9.38
N TYR A 112 4.00 3.64 -9.22
CA TYR A 112 2.75 2.94 -8.98
C TYR A 112 2.18 3.12 -7.56
N TRP A 113 2.91 3.77 -6.65
CA TRP A 113 2.36 4.23 -5.36
C TRP A 113 1.60 5.56 -5.48
N HIS A 114 1.54 6.18 -6.66
CA HIS A 114 0.78 7.40 -6.85
C HIS A 114 -0.73 7.16 -6.71
N SER A 115 -1.45 8.10 -6.09
CA SER A 115 -2.89 7.96 -5.78
C SER A 115 -3.81 7.89 -7.00
N THR A 116 -3.28 8.15 -8.20
CA THR A 116 -3.99 8.03 -9.48
C THR A 116 -3.69 6.71 -10.21
N VAL A 117 -2.70 5.94 -9.77
CA VAL A 117 -2.32 4.66 -10.38
C VAL A 117 -3.04 3.55 -9.62
N SER A 118 -3.62 2.59 -10.35
CA SER A 118 -4.32 1.43 -9.76
C SER A 118 -5.36 1.81 -8.70
N GLY A 119 -6.07 2.93 -8.90
CA GLY A 119 -7.06 3.44 -7.96
C GLY A 119 -6.50 3.88 -6.60
N GLY A 120 -5.17 4.03 -6.46
CA GLY A 120 -4.51 4.36 -5.20
C GLY A 120 -4.39 3.18 -4.23
N ARG A 121 -4.48 1.93 -4.72
CA ARG A 121 -4.39 0.70 -3.91
C ARG A 121 -3.19 0.68 -2.96
N TRP A 122 -2.06 1.25 -3.39
CA TRP A 122 -0.78 1.24 -2.66
C TRP A 122 -0.28 2.65 -2.30
N SER A 123 -1.17 3.65 -2.30
CA SER A 123 -0.79 5.06 -2.10
C SER A 123 -0.88 5.53 -0.65
N ARG A 124 -1.35 4.70 0.26
CA ARG A 124 -1.58 5.10 1.67
C ARG A 124 -0.25 5.42 2.34
N VAL A 125 -0.07 6.68 2.73
CA VAL A 125 1.20 7.23 3.23
C VAL A 125 1.65 6.57 4.53
N PRO A 126 0.81 6.41 5.57
CA PRO A 126 1.23 5.73 6.80
C PRO A 126 1.75 4.31 6.54
N THR A 127 1.11 3.59 5.60
CA THR A 127 1.56 2.26 5.21
C THR A 127 2.95 2.33 4.56
N ARG A 128 3.20 3.24 3.61
CA ARG A 128 4.54 3.41 3.01
C ARG A 128 5.61 3.78 4.04
N MET A 129 5.28 4.62 5.01
CA MET A 129 6.19 4.96 6.11
C MET A 129 6.53 3.74 6.97
N SER A 130 5.51 2.96 7.39
CA SER A 130 5.70 1.71 8.14
C SER A 130 6.63 0.75 7.38
N TYR A 131 6.35 0.46 6.11
CA TYR A 131 7.24 -0.38 5.30
C TYR A 131 8.67 0.18 5.21
N ALA A 132 8.86 1.50 5.12
CA ALA A 132 10.19 2.12 5.04
C ALA A 132 11.04 1.93 6.31
N LEU A 133 10.41 1.74 7.48
CA LEU A 133 11.11 1.49 8.75
C LEU A 133 11.66 0.06 8.87
N HIS A 134 11.15 -0.85 8.04
CA HIS A 134 11.43 -2.27 8.13
C HIS A 134 12.42 -2.76 7.08
N ARG A 135 13.17 -3.82 7.44
CA ARG A 135 14.22 -4.46 6.64
C ARG A 135 13.98 -5.94 6.38
N ILE A 136 13.09 -6.57 7.14
CA ILE A 136 12.69 -7.95 6.94
C ILE A 136 11.17 -8.03 6.75
N PHE A 137 10.75 -8.83 5.77
CA PHE A 137 9.34 -9.06 5.49
C PHE A 137 9.12 -10.51 5.11
N THR A 138 7.98 -11.06 5.52
CA THR A 138 7.62 -12.45 5.25
C THR A 138 6.26 -12.57 4.61
N SER A 139 6.13 -13.45 3.63
CA SER A 139 4.84 -13.72 2.97
C SER A 139 4.76 -15.14 2.42
N TYR A 140 3.54 -15.60 2.16
CA TYR A 140 3.30 -16.82 1.39
C TYR A 140 3.20 -16.50 -0.10
N CYS A 141 3.40 -17.51 -0.95
CA CYS A 141 3.34 -17.37 -2.41
C CYS A 141 1.92 -17.40 -2.98
N THR A 142 0.88 -17.08 -2.21
CA THR A 142 -0.49 -17.04 -2.76
C THR A 142 -0.63 -15.86 -3.71
N ALA A 143 -1.21 -16.07 -4.90
CA ALA A 143 -1.16 -15.10 -5.99
C ALA A 143 -1.62 -13.68 -5.59
N SER A 144 -2.73 -13.55 -4.87
CA SER A 144 -3.25 -12.23 -4.47
C SER A 144 -2.42 -11.57 -3.37
N VAL A 145 -2.02 -12.33 -2.34
CA VAL A 145 -1.24 -11.76 -1.22
C VAL A 145 0.16 -11.40 -1.69
N PHE A 146 0.77 -12.26 -2.50
CA PHE A 146 2.10 -12.03 -3.04
C PHE A 146 2.15 -10.82 -3.99
N TYR A 147 1.10 -10.62 -4.80
CA TYR A 147 0.98 -9.45 -5.67
C TYR A 147 0.96 -8.14 -4.88
N ASP A 148 0.13 -8.05 -3.83
CA ASP A 148 0.12 -6.86 -2.96
C ASP A 148 1.44 -6.69 -2.21
N PHE A 149 2.01 -7.79 -1.73
CA PHE A 149 3.27 -7.80 -1.00
C PHE A 149 4.42 -7.18 -1.80
N VAL A 150 4.66 -7.62 -3.04
CA VAL A 150 5.78 -7.08 -3.84
C VAL A 150 5.55 -5.62 -4.25
N HIS A 151 4.29 -5.22 -4.47
CA HIS A 151 3.95 -3.83 -4.74
C HIS A 151 4.15 -2.94 -3.51
N ASP A 152 3.73 -3.41 -2.34
CA ASP A 152 3.91 -2.69 -1.09
C ASP A 152 5.38 -2.46 -0.73
N LEU A 153 6.21 -3.47 -1.00
CA LEU A 153 7.65 -3.42 -0.79
C LEU A 153 8.40 -2.58 -1.83
N GLY A 154 7.77 -2.27 -2.96
CA GLY A 154 8.43 -1.52 -4.01
C GLY A 154 9.36 -2.39 -4.86
N ILE A 155 9.07 -3.68 -4.99
CA ILE A 155 9.93 -4.67 -5.66
C ILE A 155 9.22 -5.46 -6.77
N ASP A 156 8.13 -4.93 -7.35
CA ASP A 156 7.38 -5.62 -8.42
C ASP A 156 8.27 -5.97 -9.62
N GLU A 157 9.14 -5.05 -10.02
CA GLU A 157 10.03 -5.23 -11.17
C GLU A 157 11.05 -6.36 -10.92
N GLU A 158 11.65 -6.36 -9.73
CA GLU A 158 12.59 -7.36 -9.27
C GLU A 158 11.90 -8.72 -9.11
N SER A 159 10.63 -8.72 -8.68
CA SER A 159 9.84 -9.95 -8.45
C SER A 159 9.67 -10.80 -9.70
N LYS A 160 9.73 -10.20 -10.90
CA LYS A 160 9.67 -10.90 -12.18
C LYS A 160 10.86 -11.85 -12.41
N SER A 161 11.95 -11.64 -11.67
CA SER A 161 13.17 -12.47 -11.72
C SER A 161 13.26 -13.47 -10.58
N PHE A 162 12.24 -13.58 -9.72
CA PHE A 162 12.28 -14.50 -8.59
C PHE A 162 12.05 -15.94 -9.05
N HIS A 163 12.97 -16.83 -8.69
CA HIS A 163 12.89 -18.25 -9.04
C HIS A 163 12.11 -19.04 -7.98
N ILE A 164 10.83 -18.73 -7.81
CA ILE A 164 9.95 -19.41 -6.85
C ILE A 164 9.54 -20.76 -7.44
N LYS A 165 10.07 -21.85 -6.88
CA LYS A 165 9.57 -23.21 -7.11
C LYS A 165 8.67 -23.56 -5.95
N THR A 166 7.40 -23.86 -6.17
CA THR A 166 6.50 -24.28 -5.09
C THR A 166 5.53 -25.36 -5.57
N ASP A 167 5.26 -26.35 -4.73
CA ASP A 167 4.30 -27.43 -5.00
C ASP A 167 2.87 -27.03 -4.58
N GLY A 168 2.75 -25.95 -3.81
CA GLY A 168 1.49 -25.43 -3.29
C GLY A 168 1.64 -24.02 -2.72
N PRO A 169 0.52 -23.29 -2.52
CA PRO A 169 0.56 -21.87 -2.14
C PRO A 169 1.15 -21.58 -0.76
N PHE A 170 1.17 -22.57 0.13
CA PHE A 170 1.61 -22.47 1.52
C PHE A 170 2.80 -23.37 1.86
N ASP A 171 3.45 -23.97 0.87
CA ASP A 171 4.58 -24.88 1.13
C ASP A 171 5.88 -24.14 1.45
N LYS A 172 5.97 -22.87 1.03
CA LYS A 172 7.15 -22.03 1.23
C LYS A 172 6.78 -20.67 1.80
N ILE A 173 7.63 -20.20 2.69
CA ILE A 173 7.64 -18.83 3.17
C ILE A 173 8.72 -18.07 2.40
N ILE A 174 8.32 -16.96 1.79
CA ILE A 174 9.22 -16.01 1.15
C ILE A 174 9.65 -14.99 2.18
N ILE A 175 10.96 -14.78 2.27
CA ILE A 175 11.58 -13.81 3.16
C ILE A 175 12.29 -12.80 2.29
N VAL A 176 11.86 -11.54 2.38
CA VAL A 176 12.53 -10.40 1.75
C VAL A 176 13.38 -9.71 2.81
N VAL A 177 14.68 -9.62 2.55
CA VAL A 177 15.64 -8.91 3.39
C VAL A 177 16.26 -7.78 2.56
N MET A 178 16.15 -6.55 3.07
CA MET A 178 16.67 -5.35 2.43
C MET A 178 17.87 -4.81 3.21
N GLN A 179 18.87 -4.26 2.49
CA GLN A 179 20.00 -3.53 3.06
C GLN A 179 20.74 -4.34 4.14
N SER A 180 20.96 -5.61 3.84
CA SER A 180 21.49 -6.61 4.76
C SER A 180 21.97 -7.83 3.98
N ASN A 181 22.94 -8.54 4.54
CA ASN A 181 23.47 -9.77 3.96
C ASN A 181 23.32 -10.94 4.93
N VAL A 182 22.30 -11.77 4.70
CA VAL A 182 21.99 -12.97 5.46
C VAL A 182 23.12 -13.99 5.30
N LYS A 183 23.66 -14.44 6.42
CA LYS A 183 24.74 -15.43 6.51
C LYS A 183 24.27 -16.78 6.98
N LYS A 184 23.21 -16.80 7.80
CA LYS A 184 22.73 -18.01 8.44
C LYS A 184 21.26 -17.88 8.81
N ILE A 185 20.53 -18.99 8.78
CA ILE A 185 19.18 -19.10 9.30
C ILE A 185 19.13 -20.22 10.32
N LEU A 186 18.58 -19.92 11.49
CA LEU A 186 18.39 -20.86 12.59
C LEU A 186 16.92 -20.85 12.98
N THR A 187 16.35 -22.01 13.26
CA THR A 187 14.98 -22.14 13.77
C THR A 187 14.97 -22.84 15.12
N GLN A 188 14.14 -22.36 16.03
CA GLN A 188 13.84 -23.02 17.29
C GLN A 188 12.43 -22.65 17.73
N LYS A 189 11.59 -23.66 18.00
CA LYS A 189 10.18 -23.45 18.35
C LYS A 189 9.50 -22.59 17.28
N ASN A 190 8.80 -21.53 17.66
CA ASN A 190 8.07 -20.62 16.78
C ASN A 190 8.91 -19.41 16.33
N GLN A 191 10.24 -19.53 16.37
CA GLN A 191 11.17 -18.43 16.14
C GLN A 191 12.20 -18.84 15.09
N VAL A 192 12.37 -17.97 14.10
CA VAL A 192 13.37 -18.10 13.04
C VAL A 192 14.30 -16.90 13.11
N VAL A 193 15.58 -17.14 13.31
CA VAL A 193 16.62 -16.12 13.43
C VAL A 193 17.48 -16.10 12.18
N LEU A 194 17.55 -14.94 11.53
CA LEU A 194 18.40 -14.66 10.38
C LEU A 194 19.61 -13.85 10.85
N ILE A 195 20.77 -14.49 10.91
CA ILE A 195 22.03 -13.79 11.22
C ILE A 195 22.48 -13.06 9.97
N THR A 196 22.70 -11.75 10.07
CA THR A 196 22.98 -10.86 8.95
C THR A 196 24.11 -9.87 9.25
N GLU A 197 24.75 -9.38 8.20
CA GLU A 197 25.58 -8.17 8.23
C GLU A 197 24.79 -6.99 7.62
N PRO A 198 24.48 -5.93 8.39
CA PRO A 198 23.84 -4.72 7.85
C PRO A 198 24.65 -4.08 6.71
N LYS A 199 23.95 -3.59 5.68
CA LYS A 199 24.52 -2.88 4.53
C LYS A 199 23.72 -1.61 4.22
N GLY A 200 24.26 -0.74 3.37
CA GLY A 200 23.54 0.43 2.82
C GLY A 200 22.64 0.09 1.62
N THR A 201 22.99 -0.98 0.89
CA THR A 201 22.32 -1.47 -0.31
C THR A 201 22.08 -2.97 -0.22
N GLY A 202 21.27 -3.48 -1.14
CA GLY A 202 21.08 -4.90 -1.36
C GLY A 202 19.65 -5.37 -1.15
N LEU A 203 19.23 -6.30 -1.98
CA LEU A 203 17.97 -7.04 -1.88
C LEU A 203 18.27 -8.53 -1.93
N GLN A 204 17.87 -9.24 -0.88
CA GLN A 204 17.92 -10.69 -0.82
C GLN A 204 16.51 -11.22 -0.65
N VAL A 205 16.14 -12.18 -1.48
CA VAL A 205 14.89 -12.92 -1.31
C VAL A 205 15.23 -14.38 -1.15
N LEU A 206 14.81 -14.93 -0.02
CA LEU A 206 15.03 -16.30 0.39
C LEU A 206 13.70 -17.03 0.43
N SER A 207 13.73 -18.34 0.20
CA SER A 207 12.58 -19.21 0.44
C SER A 207 12.93 -20.27 1.47
N ILE A 208 12.07 -20.44 2.46
CA ILE A 208 12.16 -21.55 3.44
C ILE A 208 11.00 -22.49 3.20
N ASP A 209 11.29 -23.79 3.14
CA ASP A 209 10.25 -24.82 3.16
C ASP A 209 9.56 -24.83 4.51
N LEU A 210 8.23 -24.77 4.52
CA LEU A 210 7.45 -24.71 5.76
C LEU A 210 7.72 -25.92 6.67
N ALA A 211 7.98 -27.07 6.04
CA ALA A 211 8.38 -28.29 6.72
C ALA A 211 9.68 -28.14 7.52
N ASP A 212 10.58 -27.22 7.14
CA ASP A 212 11.85 -27.01 7.83
C ASP A 212 11.75 -26.13 9.08
N ILE A 213 10.58 -25.57 9.39
CA ILE A 213 10.44 -24.69 10.56
C ILE A 213 10.16 -25.49 11.84
N HIS A 214 9.32 -26.53 11.76
CA HIS A 214 8.86 -27.35 12.90
C HIS A 214 8.47 -26.51 14.15
N PRO A 215 7.43 -25.65 14.06
CA PRO A 215 7.01 -24.86 15.20
C PRO A 215 6.58 -25.74 16.36
N ALA A 216 6.98 -25.38 17.57
CA ALA A 216 6.60 -26.10 18.79
C ALA A 216 5.09 -25.97 19.07
N LYS A 217 4.49 -24.84 18.66
CA LYS A 217 3.07 -24.55 18.80
C LYS A 217 2.50 -24.13 17.44
N PRO A 218 1.98 -25.06 16.62
CA PRO A 218 1.48 -24.77 15.27
C PRO A 218 0.35 -23.74 15.18
N LYS A 219 -0.43 -23.56 16.26
CA LYS A 219 -1.51 -22.57 16.30
C LYS A 219 -1.03 -21.14 16.60
N GLU A 220 0.24 -20.99 16.94
CA GLU A 220 0.86 -19.68 17.17
C GLU A 220 1.61 -19.24 15.92
N ARG A 221 1.76 -17.92 15.78
CA ARG A 221 2.50 -17.31 14.68
C ARG A 221 4.00 -17.67 14.77
N ILE A 222 4.71 -17.50 13.66
CA ILE A 222 6.17 -17.58 13.63
C ILE A 222 6.72 -16.17 13.59
N VAL A 223 7.69 -15.90 14.46
CA VAL A 223 8.47 -14.66 14.42
C VAL A 223 9.78 -14.90 13.67
N PHE A 224 10.07 -14.04 12.72
CA PHE A 224 11.32 -13.99 11.97
C PHE A 224 12.10 -12.77 12.45
N GLN A 225 13.28 -13.00 13.03
CA GLN A 225 14.13 -11.93 13.58
C GLN A 225 15.39 -11.78 12.75
N LEU A 226 15.65 -10.55 12.33
CA LEU A 226 16.87 -10.16 11.65
C LEU A 226 17.86 -9.70 12.71
N VAL A 227 18.97 -10.44 12.88
CA VAL A 227 19.92 -10.22 13.97
C VAL A 227 21.34 -10.04 13.46
N THR A 228 22.13 -9.24 14.17
CA THR A 228 23.58 -9.11 13.92
C THR A 228 24.35 -10.32 14.48
N PRO A 229 25.64 -10.53 14.08
CA PRO A 229 26.45 -11.64 14.61
C PRO A 229 26.72 -11.55 16.11
N ASP A 230 26.72 -10.32 16.66
CA ASP A 230 26.79 -10.01 18.08
C ASP A 230 25.42 -10.07 18.79
N ARG A 231 24.41 -10.63 18.12
CA ARG A 231 23.12 -11.07 18.69
C ARG A 231 22.15 -9.95 19.04
N TYR A 232 22.30 -8.76 18.45
CA TYR A 232 21.32 -7.69 18.57
C TYR A 232 20.25 -7.82 17.47
N GLU A 233 18.99 -7.67 17.85
CA GLU A 233 17.89 -7.60 16.90
C GLU A 233 17.90 -6.25 16.18
N ILE A 234 17.88 -6.30 14.84
CA ILE A 234 17.75 -5.13 13.97
C ILE A 234 16.27 -4.87 13.70
N ASP A 235 15.56 -5.94 13.34
CA ASP A 235 14.16 -5.87 12.95
C ASP A 235 13.49 -7.25 13.03
N ASN A 236 12.16 -7.30 12.95
CA ASN A 236 11.42 -8.55 12.92
C ASN A 236 10.21 -8.50 11.97
N SER A 237 9.72 -9.67 11.62
CA SER A 237 8.49 -9.88 10.85
C SER A 237 7.75 -11.08 11.43
N VAL A 238 6.43 -11.06 11.36
CA VAL A 238 5.59 -12.11 11.93
C VAL A 238 4.64 -12.64 10.86
N ILE A 239 4.47 -13.96 10.81
CA ILE A 239 3.55 -14.62 9.89
C ILE A 239 2.76 -15.72 10.59
N GLU A 240 1.51 -15.91 10.16
CA GLU A 240 0.70 -17.04 10.59
C GLU A 240 1.27 -18.36 10.06
N TYR A 241 1.33 -19.39 10.89
CA TYR A 241 1.74 -20.72 10.46
C TYR A 241 0.54 -21.48 9.88
N ILE A 242 0.61 -21.84 8.60
CA ILE A 242 -0.45 -22.58 7.90
C ILE A 242 0.03 -24.01 7.66
N GLY A 243 -0.05 -24.83 8.71
CA GLY A 243 0.36 -26.24 8.66
C GLY A 243 -0.53 -27.10 7.77
N LYS A 244 -0.07 -28.29 7.39
CA LYS A 244 -0.84 -29.25 6.57
C LYS A 244 -2.18 -29.70 7.19
N GLN A 245 -2.39 -29.52 8.49
CA GLN A 245 -3.65 -29.88 9.16
C GLN A 245 -4.78 -28.86 8.91
N ASP A 246 -4.44 -27.64 8.50
CA ASP A 246 -5.39 -26.53 8.30
C ASP A 246 -5.66 -26.25 6.80
N ARG A 247 -5.30 -27.19 5.92
CA ARG A 247 -5.51 -27.12 4.46
C ARG A 247 -6.75 -27.91 4.02
#